data_AF-A0AAD5U9K7-F1
#
_entry.id   AF-A0AAD5U9K7-F1
#
_cell.length_a   1.000
_cell.length_b   1.000
_cell.length_c   1.000
_cell.angle_alpha   90.00
_cell.angle_beta   90.00
_cell.angle_gamma   90.00
#
_symmetry.space_group_name_H-M   'P 1'
#
loop_
_entity.id
_entity.type
_entity.pdbx_description
1 polymer ?
#
loop_
_entity_poly.entity_id
_entity_poly.type
_entity_poly.pdbx_seq_one_letter_code
_entity_poly.pdbx_strand_id
1 'polypeptide(L)'
;MAQIQPPTTDLIYHIYRTSLFSRDSKITTSDKTEQLFHIEFPFSFIGGWNITFHWGADKEGMVALQIKKPVFNWSMEITDHIANYKTIVVPTGMFKKKFVFHGPDGKEYAWKPCGMGDLKLLSYPEKTQVALYDRKFAISKKGTLAVSPTVYQMANMIIATAFAVEEWEREQAAKRSNEQERQRRMRAQRRMRAQRRHH
;
A
#
# COMPACT_ATOMS: atom_id res chain seq x y z
N MET A 1 42.23 -9.57 -13.76
CA MET A 1 41.49 -9.28 -12.51
C MET A 1 40.01 -9.52 -12.78
N ALA A 2 39.43 -10.59 -12.23
CA ALA A 2 38.01 -10.87 -12.43
C ALA A 2 37.19 -9.91 -11.56
N GLN A 3 36.38 -9.05 -12.19
CA GLN A 3 35.36 -8.26 -11.49
C GLN A 3 34.26 -9.22 -11.03
N ILE A 4 34.18 -9.43 -9.72
CA ILE A 4 33.06 -10.12 -9.09
C ILE A 4 31.87 -9.17 -9.19
N GLN A 5 30.94 -9.42 -10.12
CA GLN A 5 29.66 -8.70 -10.15
C GLN A 5 28.85 -9.09 -8.91
N PRO A 6 28.29 -8.14 -8.14
CA PRO A 6 27.39 -8.46 -7.05
C PRO A 6 26.13 -9.15 -7.60
N PRO A 7 25.47 -10.04 -6.85
CA PRO A 7 24.28 -10.74 -7.32
C PRO A 7 23.19 -9.73 -7.73
N THR A 8 22.83 -9.79 -9.02
CA THR A 8 22.00 -8.83 -9.76
C THR A 8 20.49 -9.07 -9.64
N THR A 9 20.05 -9.88 -8.67
CA THR A 9 18.66 -10.34 -8.59
C THR A 9 17.89 -9.52 -7.57
N ASP A 10 16.75 -8.98 -8.00
CA ASP A 10 15.79 -8.24 -7.17
C ASP A 10 15.45 -8.97 -5.86
N LEU A 11 15.23 -8.20 -4.79
CA LEU A 11 14.64 -8.71 -3.56
C LEU A 11 13.15 -8.93 -3.79
N ILE A 12 12.70 -10.17 -3.58
CA ILE A 12 11.32 -10.57 -3.80
C ILE A 12 10.65 -10.80 -2.45
N TYR A 13 9.55 -10.10 -2.23
CA TYR A 13 8.70 -10.24 -1.07
C TYR A 13 7.33 -10.79 -1.48
N HIS A 14 6.83 -11.75 -0.72
CA HIS A 14 5.51 -12.31 -0.92
C HIS A 14 4.55 -11.86 0.17
N ILE A 15 3.38 -11.40 -0.24
CA ILE A 15 2.38 -10.85 0.67
C ILE A 15 1.20 -11.81 0.76
N TYR A 16 0.92 -12.23 1.98
CA TYR A 16 -0.18 -13.14 2.28
C TYR A 16 -1.13 -12.54 3.29
N ARG A 17 -2.40 -12.93 3.19
CA ARG A 17 -3.40 -12.70 4.22
C ARG A 17 -3.21 -13.74 5.32
N THR A 18 -3.25 -13.33 6.58
CA THR A 18 -3.08 -14.28 7.72
C THR A 18 -4.33 -15.13 7.96
N SER A 19 -5.52 -14.58 7.73
CA SER A 19 -6.80 -15.29 7.87
C SER A 19 -7.87 -14.73 6.93
N LEU A 20 -8.81 -15.57 6.51
CA LEU A 20 -9.96 -15.19 5.67
C LEU A 20 -10.85 -14.11 6.28
N PHE A 21 -10.86 -14.00 7.61
CA PHE A 21 -11.69 -13.04 8.34
C PHE A 21 -10.87 -11.84 8.83
N SER A 22 -9.55 -11.95 8.92
CA SER A 22 -8.69 -10.83 9.32
C SER A 22 -8.24 -10.00 8.13
N ARG A 23 -7.97 -8.71 8.34
CA ARG A 23 -7.29 -7.86 7.35
C ARG A 23 -5.77 -7.97 7.44
N ASP A 24 -5.28 -8.51 8.55
CA ASP A 24 -3.88 -8.70 8.85
C ASP A 24 -3.19 -9.47 7.73
N SER A 25 -1.93 -9.12 7.54
CA SER A 25 -1.12 -9.67 6.47
C SER A 25 0.23 -10.08 7.02
N LYS A 26 0.91 -10.96 6.30
CA LYS A 26 2.30 -11.29 6.55
C LYS A 26 3.12 -11.10 5.29
N ILE A 27 4.36 -10.70 5.47
CA ILE A 27 5.35 -10.59 4.39
C ILE A 27 6.40 -11.65 4.62
N THR A 28 6.65 -12.47 3.60
CA THR A 28 7.78 -13.40 3.60
C THR A 28 8.81 -12.98 2.57
N THR A 29 10.06 -13.39 2.77
CA THR A 29 11.12 -13.21 1.77
C THR A 29 10.92 -14.18 0.59
N SER A 30 11.89 -14.24 -0.32
CA SER A 30 11.83 -15.00 -1.57
C SER A 30 11.70 -16.52 -1.36
N ASP A 31 12.15 -17.01 -0.20
CA ASP A 31 12.05 -18.41 0.20
C ASP A 31 10.61 -18.84 0.57
N LYS A 32 9.71 -17.87 0.79
CA LYS A 32 8.31 -18.04 1.27
C LYS A 32 8.19 -18.67 2.66
N THR A 33 9.30 -18.91 3.35
CA THR A 33 9.35 -19.55 4.66
C THR A 33 9.67 -18.54 5.75
N GLU A 34 10.63 -17.65 5.52
CA GLU A 34 11.00 -16.63 6.48
C GLU A 34 9.97 -15.49 6.45
N GLN A 35 9.27 -15.30 7.57
CA GLN A 35 8.37 -14.15 7.74
C GLN A 35 9.16 -12.94 8.21
N LEU A 36 9.24 -11.94 7.34
CA LEU A 36 9.88 -10.66 7.62
C LEU A 36 9.01 -9.77 8.50
N PHE A 37 7.71 -9.66 8.17
CA PHE A 37 6.78 -8.80 8.89
C PHE A 37 5.45 -9.48 9.15
N HIS A 38 4.92 -9.24 10.35
CA HIS A 38 3.49 -9.29 10.64
C HIS A 38 2.89 -7.88 10.48
N ILE A 39 1.76 -7.76 9.79
CA ILE A 39 1.09 -6.47 9.54
C ILE A 39 -0.28 -6.47 10.20
N GLU A 40 -0.44 -5.55 11.14
CA GLU A 40 -1.70 -5.31 11.84
C GLU A 40 -2.44 -4.14 11.19
N PHE A 41 -3.69 -4.40 10.81
CA PHE A 41 -4.61 -3.35 10.33
C PHE A 41 -5.62 -3.03 11.44
N PRO A 42 -5.40 -2.00 12.27
CA PRO A 42 -6.40 -1.59 13.25
C PRO A 42 -7.70 -1.13 12.58
N PHE A 43 -8.76 -1.11 13.38
CA PHE A 43 -10.06 -0.57 13.00
C PHE A 43 -9.92 0.92 12.60
N SER A 44 -10.37 1.25 11.39
CA SER A 44 -10.42 2.63 10.89
C SER A 44 -11.62 3.37 11.46
N PHE A 45 -11.42 4.63 11.88
CA PHE A 45 -12.49 5.51 12.34
C PHE A 45 -12.42 6.85 11.58
N ILE A 46 -13.56 7.29 11.04
CA ILE A 46 -13.75 8.59 10.34
C ILE A 46 -12.64 8.88 9.29
N GLY A 47 -12.30 7.90 8.45
CA GLY A 47 -11.31 8.09 7.38
C GLY A 47 -9.85 8.28 7.86
N GLY A 48 -9.60 8.18 9.17
CA GLY A 48 -8.27 7.97 9.72
C GLY A 48 -7.98 6.48 9.89
N TRP A 49 -6.72 6.11 9.75
CA TRP A 49 -6.25 4.75 10.01
C TRP A 49 -4.76 4.73 10.32
N ASN A 50 -4.35 3.68 11.02
CA ASN A 50 -2.96 3.37 11.33
C ASN A 50 -2.69 1.95 10.77
N ILE A 51 -1.47 1.62 10.40
CA ILE A 51 -1.04 0.25 10.07
C ILE A 51 0.31 0.06 10.74
N THR A 52 0.46 -1.04 11.46
CA THR A 52 1.68 -1.35 12.20
C THR A 52 2.33 -2.59 11.62
N PHE A 53 3.65 -2.54 11.41
CA PHE A 53 4.45 -3.67 10.97
C PHE A 53 5.32 -4.10 12.14
N HIS A 54 5.15 -5.34 12.55
CA HIS A 54 5.96 -5.98 13.58
C HIS A 54 7.00 -6.87 12.90
N TRP A 55 8.24 -6.77 13.36
CA TRP A 55 9.32 -7.62 12.86
C TRP A 55 9.07 -9.08 13.23
N GLY A 56 9.20 -9.98 12.26
CA GLY A 56 9.07 -11.42 12.45
C GLY A 56 7.63 -11.95 12.34
N ALA A 57 7.42 -13.14 12.93
CA ALA A 57 6.18 -13.89 12.82
C ALA A 57 5.04 -13.33 13.71
N ASP A 58 5.43 -12.74 14.83
CA ASP A 58 4.56 -12.43 15.97
C ASP A 58 4.02 -11.00 15.93
N LYS A 59 2.80 -10.82 16.41
CA LYS A 59 2.16 -9.52 16.66
C LYS A 59 2.80 -8.78 17.83
N GLU A 60 3.41 -9.50 18.76
CA GLU A 60 4.15 -8.90 19.88
C GLU A 60 5.60 -8.51 19.50
N GLY A 61 5.99 -8.77 18.25
CA GLY A 61 7.29 -8.38 17.73
C GLY A 61 7.52 -6.86 17.78
N MET A 62 8.79 -6.47 17.75
CA MET A 62 9.19 -5.05 17.73
C MET A 62 8.54 -4.33 16.55
N VAL A 63 7.94 -3.16 16.81
CA VAL A 63 7.40 -2.31 15.75
C VAL A 63 8.54 -1.79 14.88
N ALA A 64 8.54 -2.21 13.62
CA ALA A 64 9.55 -1.83 12.64
C ALA A 64 9.09 -0.65 11.79
N LEU A 65 7.85 -0.69 11.32
CA LEU A 65 7.27 0.33 10.45
C LEU A 65 5.88 0.73 10.94
N GLN A 66 5.53 1.99 10.74
CA GLN A 66 4.20 2.50 11.03
C GLN A 66 3.70 3.37 9.88
N ILE A 67 2.45 3.19 9.49
CA ILE A 67 1.76 4.03 8.50
C ILE A 67 0.61 4.72 9.19
N LYS A 68 0.59 6.06 9.20
CA LYS A 68 -0.47 6.85 9.80
C LYS A 68 -1.13 7.75 8.78
N LYS A 69 -2.45 7.61 8.62
CA LYS A 69 -3.29 8.56 7.89
C LYS A 69 -4.20 9.30 8.87
N PRO A 70 -3.97 10.61 9.09
CA PRO A 70 -4.87 11.42 9.91
C PRO A 70 -6.26 11.55 9.28
N VAL A 71 -7.27 11.76 10.13
CA VAL A 71 -8.63 12.13 9.73
C VAL A 71 -8.57 13.41 8.89
N PHE A 72 -9.37 13.49 7.82
CA PHE A 72 -9.45 14.61 6.87
C PHE A 72 -8.16 14.96 6.11
N ASN A 73 -7.06 14.26 6.35
CA ASN A 73 -5.84 14.40 5.56
C ASN A 73 -5.79 13.31 4.49
N TRP A 74 -5.24 13.64 3.33
CA TRP A 74 -5.10 12.71 2.20
C TRP A 74 -3.69 12.09 2.17
N SER A 75 -2.72 12.77 2.78
CA SER A 75 -1.35 12.30 2.91
C SER A 75 -1.22 11.25 4.00
N MET A 76 -0.25 10.37 3.83
CA MET A 76 0.05 9.28 4.75
C MET A 76 1.48 9.45 5.23
N GLU A 77 1.67 9.38 6.54
CA GLU A 77 2.98 9.41 7.17
C GLU A 77 3.51 7.98 7.31
N ILE A 78 4.77 7.78 6.95
CA ILE A 78 5.46 6.49 7.11
C ILE A 78 6.65 6.71 8.04
N THR A 79 6.73 5.92 9.10
CA THR A 79 7.85 5.90 10.04
C THR A 79 8.55 4.56 9.94
N ASP A 80 9.86 4.59 9.73
CA ASP A 80 10.76 3.44 9.83
C ASP A 80 11.57 3.59 11.11
N HIS A 81 11.23 2.77 12.11
CA HIS A 81 11.86 2.79 13.42
C HIS A 81 13.25 2.16 13.40
N ILE A 82 13.54 1.29 12.43
CA ILE A 82 14.84 0.63 12.29
C ILE A 82 15.83 1.62 11.68
N ALA A 83 15.43 2.31 10.61
CA ALA A 83 16.26 3.31 9.93
C ALA A 83 16.24 4.68 10.62
N ASN A 84 15.41 4.87 11.66
CA ASN A 84 15.13 6.16 12.29
C ASN A 84 14.80 7.25 11.26
N TYR A 85 13.94 6.92 10.30
CA TYR A 85 13.59 7.80 9.19
C TYR A 85 12.08 7.89 9.03
N LYS A 86 11.63 9.03 8.53
CA LYS A 86 10.21 9.32 8.32
C LYS A 86 10.01 10.02 6.99
N THR A 87 8.93 9.64 6.29
CA THR A 87 8.54 10.27 5.04
C THR A 87 7.03 10.47 4.96
N ILE A 88 6.60 11.31 4.03
CA ILE A 88 5.20 11.59 3.77
C ILE A 88 4.89 11.15 2.34
N VAL A 89 3.92 10.25 2.21
CA VAL A 89 3.37 9.81 0.94
C VAL A 89 2.18 10.71 0.60
N VAL A 90 2.30 11.47 -0.48
CA VAL A 90 1.28 12.42 -0.95
C VAL A 90 0.60 11.88 -2.20
N PRO A 91 -0.71 11.61 -2.17
CA PRO A 91 -1.47 11.34 -3.39
C PRO A 91 -1.54 12.62 -4.23
N THR A 92 -1.10 12.54 -5.48
CA THR A 92 -1.11 13.66 -6.43
C THR A 92 -1.60 13.22 -7.80
N GLY A 93 -1.91 14.20 -8.66
CA GLY A 93 -2.37 13.98 -10.03
C GLY A 93 -3.89 13.79 -10.13
N MET A 94 -4.53 14.70 -10.88
CA MET A 94 -5.99 14.70 -11.09
C MET A 94 -6.46 13.62 -12.09
N PHE A 95 -5.66 13.34 -13.13
CA PHE A 95 -6.00 12.38 -14.20
C PHE A 95 -5.14 11.11 -14.19
N LYS A 96 -3.88 11.23 -13.78
CA LYS A 96 -2.94 10.10 -13.62
C LYS A 96 -2.45 10.10 -12.19
N LYS A 97 -3.22 9.41 -11.36
CA LYS A 97 -2.97 9.30 -9.94
C LYS A 97 -1.57 8.72 -9.69
N LYS A 98 -0.77 9.43 -8.90
CA LYS A 98 0.57 9.02 -8.46
C LYS A 98 0.69 9.28 -6.96
N PHE A 99 1.53 8.52 -6.27
CA PHE A 99 1.82 8.74 -4.86
C PHE A 99 3.30 9.01 -4.68
N VAL A 100 3.61 10.21 -4.19
CA VAL A 100 4.96 10.74 -4.18
C VAL A 100 5.49 10.75 -2.75
N PHE A 101 6.75 10.37 -2.56
CA PHE A 101 7.46 10.50 -1.29
C PHE A 101 8.96 10.73 -1.52
N HIS A 102 9.67 11.13 -0.48
CA HIS A 102 11.13 11.29 -0.51
C HIS A 102 11.79 10.15 0.24
N GLY A 103 12.82 9.56 -0.36
CA GLY A 103 13.63 8.51 0.26
C GLY A 103 14.70 9.08 1.19
N PRO A 104 15.32 8.23 2.02
CA PRO A 104 16.44 8.63 2.89
C PRO A 104 17.67 9.08 2.10
N ASP A 105 17.77 8.72 0.82
CA ASP A 105 18.81 9.17 -0.10
C ASP A 105 18.51 10.56 -0.72
N GLY A 106 17.43 11.22 -0.30
CA GLY A 106 17.01 12.54 -0.76
C GLY A 106 16.31 12.55 -2.12
N LYS A 107 16.15 11.41 -2.78
CA LYS A 107 15.48 11.33 -4.08
C LYS A 107 13.97 11.30 -3.95
N GLU A 108 13.29 11.79 -4.97
CA GLU A 108 11.83 11.65 -5.10
C GLU A 108 11.48 10.30 -5.71
N TYR A 109 10.47 9.65 -5.14
CA TYR A 109 9.92 8.40 -5.64
C TYR A 109 8.43 8.53 -5.89
N ALA A 110 7.93 7.88 -6.94
CA ALA A 110 6.50 7.87 -7.23
C ALA A 110 5.97 6.48 -7.56
N TRP A 111 5.02 6.01 -6.76
CA TRP A 111 4.18 4.87 -7.11
C TRP A 111 3.18 5.29 -8.19
N LYS A 112 3.14 4.50 -9.27
CA LYS A 112 2.22 4.70 -10.39
C LYS A 112 1.51 3.38 -10.74
N PRO A 113 0.22 3.44 -11.09
CA PRO A 113 -0.46 2.31 -11.68
C PRO A 113 0.26 1.80 -12.93
N CYS A 114 0.37 0.49 -13.04
CA CYS A 114 0.75 -0.22 -14.26
C CYS A 114 -0.13 -1.46 -14.43
N GLY A 115 -0.39 -1.87 -15.66
CA GLY A 115 -1.19 -3.08 -15.93
C GLY A 115 -2.58 -3.09 -15.30
N MET A 116 -3.08 -4.30 -14.98
CA MET A 116 -4.41 -4.51 -14.38
C MET A 116 -4.35 -4.39 -12.86
N GLY A 117 -4.10 -3.16 -12.40
CA GLY A 117 -4.09 -2.87 -10.98
C GLY A 117 -2.78 -3.22 -10.30
N ASP A 118 -1.65 -3.27 -11.00
CA ASP A 118 -0.32 -3.34 -10.37
C ASP A 118 0.22 -1.93 -10.10
N LEU A 119 1.32 -1.84 -9.36
CA LEU A 119 2.02 -0.59 -9.12
C LEU A 119 3.49 -0.74 -9.46
N LYS A 120 4.06 0.28 -10.11
CA LYS A 120 5.51 0.42 -10.26
C LYS A 120 6.01 1.65 -9.52
N LEU A 121 7.18 1.52 -8.92
CA LEU A 121 7.88 2.62 -8.26
C LEU A 121 8.93 3.16 -9.20
N LEU A 122 8.88 4.47 -9.47
CA LEU A 122 9.89 5.18 -10.24
C LEU A 122 10.71 6.09 -9.35
N SER A 123 12.04 6.07 -9.48
CA SER A 123 12.94 7.06 -8.90
C SER A 123 13.08 8.27 -9.83
N TYR A 124 13.20 9.46 -9.27
CA TYR A 124 13.39 10.71 -10.01
C TYR A 124 14.74 11.35 -9.65
N PRO A 125 15.37 12.10 -10.59
CA PRO A 125 14.82 12.55 -11.89
C PRO A 125 14.88 11.54 -13.05
N GLU A 126 15.65 10.46 -12.94
CA GLU A 126 15.95 9.54 -14.06
C GLU A 126 14.74 8.74 -14.56
N LYS A 127 13.66 8.67 -13.77
CA LYS A 127 12.45 7.87 -14.02
C LYS A 127 12.74 6.36 -14.13
N THR A 128 13.77 5.89 -13.43
CA THR A 128 14.15 4.48 -13.37
C THR A 128 13.14 3.70 -12.54
N GLN A 129 12.70 2.55 -13.03
CA GLN A 129 11.87 1.65 -12.23
C GLN A 129 12.73 0.96 -11.18
N VAL A 130 12.38 1.13 -9.91
CA VAL A 130 13.15 0.60 -8.77
C VAL A 130 12.36 -0.42 -7.95
N ALA A 131 11.05 -0.54 -8.17
CA ALA A 131 10.25 -1.62 -7.62
C ALA A 131 9.00 -1.89 -8.48
N LEU A 132 8.48 -3.11 -8.39
CA LEU A 132 7.22 -3.55 -9.00
C LEU A 132 6.40 -4.33 -7.97
N TYR A 133 5.18 -3.87 -7.72
CA TYR A 133 4.20 -4.55 -6.91
C TYR A 133 3.13 -5.18 -7.80
N ASP A 134 3.29 -6.49 -8.06
CA ASP A 134 2.31 -7.35 -8.72
C ASP A 134 1.22 -7.74 -7.72
N ARG A 135 0.04 -7.14 -7.86
CA ARG A 135 -1.09 -7.33 -6.94
C ARG A 135 -2.00 -8.43 -7.47
N LYS A 136 -2.24 -9.44 -6.63
CA LYS A 136 -3.09 -10.58 -6.95
C LYS A 136 -4.40 -10.50 -6.19
N PHE A 137 -5.50 -10.70 -6.91
CA PHE A 137 -6.84 -10.83 -6.34
C PHE A 137 -7.13 -12.27 -5.90
N ALA A 138 -6.16 -12.94 -5.27
CA ALA A 138 -6.35 -14.30 -4.76
C ALA A 138 -6.77 -14.30 -3.29
N ILE A 139 -7.42 -15.39 -2.86
CA ILE A 139 -8.01 -15.54 -1.53
C ILE A 139 -6.95 -15.38 -0.41
N SER A 140 -5.78 -15.98 -0.60
CA SER A 140 -4.71 -16.03 0.41
C SER A 140 -3.48 -15.20 0.04
N LYS A 141 -3.07 -15.17 -1.24
CA LYS A 141 -1.93 -14.38 -1.71
C LYS A 141 -2.41 -13.02 -2.25
N LYS A 142 -1.94 -11.94 -1.64
CA LYS A 142 -2.28 -10.56 -2.06
C LYS A 142 -1.35 -10.02 -3.14
N GLY A 143 -0.13 -10.52 -3.24
CA GLY A 143 0.79 -10.06 -4.28
C GLY A 143 2.24 -10.46 -4.08
N THR A 144 3.09 -9.91 -4.94
CA THR A 144 4.54 -10.03 -4.89
C THR A 144 5.15 -8.64 -5.13
N LEU A 145 6.06 -8.22 -4.26
CA LEU A 145 6.81 -6.98 -4.41
C LEU A 145 8.26 -7.32 -4.76
N ALA A 146 8.71 -6.90 -5.94
CA ALA A 146 10.10 -6.96 -6.35
C ALA A 146 10.76 -5.60 -6.16
N VAL A 147 11.92 -5.56 -5.52
CA VAL A 147 12.70 -4.34 -5.24
C VAL A 147 14.04 -4.47 -5.94
N SER A 148 14.51 -3.40 -6.58
CA SER A 148 15.78 -3.36 -7.31
C SER A 148 16.99 -3.22 -6.35
N PRO A 149 18.15 -3.82 -6.67
CA PRO A 149 19.40 -3.68 -5.91
C PRO A 149 19.80 -2.24 -5.59
N THR A 150 19.47 -1.31 -6.48
CA THR A 150 19.80 0.12 -6.34
C THR A 150 19.16 0.80 -5.12
N VAL A 151 18.16 0.16 -4.50
CA VAL A 151 17.35 0.75 -3.42
C VAL A 151 17.13 -0.23 -2.24
N TYR A 152 17.97 -1.26 -2.10
CA TYR A 152 17.85 -2.26 -1.02
C TYR A 152 17.90 -1.67 0.38
N GLN A 153 18.71 -0.64 0.58
CA GLN A 153 18.83 0.08 1.85
C GLN A 153 17.51 0.68 2.33
N MET A 154 16.51 0.84 1.45
CA MET A 154 15.19 1.36 1.79
C MET A 154 14.05 0.38 1.49
N ALA A 155 14.35 -0.92 1.35
CA ALA A 155 13.35 -1.93 1.02
C ALA A 155 12.16 -1.94 2.00
N ASN A 156 12.41 -1.78 3.30
CA ASN A 156 11.37 -1.68 4.33
C ASN A 156 10.43 -0.48 4.09
N MET A 157 11.00 0.67 3.74
CA MET A 157 10.23 1.88 3.40
C MET A 157 9.42 1.69 2.10
N ILE A 158 10.01 1.04 1.09
CA ILE A 158 9.29 0.70 -0.15
C ILE A 158 8.09 -0.22 0.15
N ILE A 159 8.28 -1.23 0.99
CA ILE A 159 7.20 -2.11 1.46
C ILE A 159 6.09 -1.28 2.11
N ALA A 160 6.42 -0.46 3.11
CA ALA A 160 5.42 0.34 3.83
C ALA A 160 4.67 1.31 2.90
N THR A 161 5.38 2.00 2.00
CA THR A 161 4.75 2.94 1.06
C THR A 161 3.84 2.23 0.07
N ALA A 162 4.16 1.01 -0.39
CA ALA A 162 3.29 0.19 -1.24
C ALA A 162 1.97 -0.14 -0.53
N PHE A 163 2.03 -0.52 0.74
CA PHE A 163 0.85 -0.79 1.58
C PHE A 163 0.02 0.46 1.85
N ALA A 164 0.66 1.60 2.08
CA ALA A 164 -0.03 2.88 2.24
C ALA A 164 -0.89 3.20 1.00
N VAL A 165 -0.32 3.00 -0.19
CA VAL A 165 -1.03 3.18 -1.46
C VAL A 165 -2.21 2.23 -1.60
N GLU A 166 -2.02 0.95 -1.30
CA GLU A 166 -3.07 -0.07 -1.37
C GLU A 166 -4.24 0.26 -0.42
N GLU A 167 -3.94 0.61 0.82
CA GLU A 167 -4.94 0.98 1.83
C GLU A 167 -5.74 2.20 1.41
N TRP A 168 -5.06 3.23 0.92
CA TRP A 168 -5.70 4.44 0.38
C TRP A 168 -6.62 4.10 -0.79
N GLU A 169 -6.18 3.25 -1.72
CA GLU A 169 -6.98 2.84 -2.87
C GLU A 169 -8.24 2.10 -2.45
N ARG A 170 -8.13 1.23 -1.46
CA ARG A 170 -9.26 0.51 -0.90
C ARG A 170 -10.25 1.45 -0.20
N GLU A 171 -9.76 2.41 0.60
CA GLU A 171 -10.60 3.41 1.26
C GLU A 171 -11.42 4.20 0.22
N GLN A 172 -10.78 4.65 -0.86
CA GLN A 172 -11.46 5.43 -1.90
C GLN A 172 -12.42 4.58 -2.73
N ALA A 173 -12.13 3.29 -2.95
CA ALA A 173 -13.08 2.37 -3.58
C ALA A 173 -14.33 2.16 -2.71
N ALA A 174 -14.16 1.96 -1.41
CA ALA A 174 -15.27 1.82 -0.46
C ALA A 174 -16.15 3.08 -0.42
N LYS A 175 -15.54 4.28 -0.37
CA LYS A 175 -16.28 5.55 -0.42
C LYS A 175 -17.10 5.70 -1.71
N ARG A 176 -16.53 5.36 -2.87
CA ARG A 176 -17.24 5.40 -4.15
C ARG A 176 -18.43 4.43 -4.18
N SER A 177 -18.25 3.22 -3.67
CA SER A 177 -19.33 2.22 -3.59
C SER A 177 -20.48 2.70 -2.72
N ASN A 178 -20.18 3.22 -1.52
CA ASN A 178 -21.19 3.73 -0.59
C ASN A 178 -21.97 4.92 -1.17
N GLU A 179 -21.27 5.83 -1.86
CA GLU A 179 -21.92 6.97 -2.52
C GLU A 179 -22.83 6.53 -3.67
N GLN A 180 -22.38 5.56 -4.49
CA GLN A 180 -23.23 4.99 -5.54
C GLN A 180 -24.49 4.34 -4.98
N GLU A 181 -24.37 3.60 -3.87
CA GLU A 181 -25.52 2.99 -3.21
C GLU A 181 -26.48 4.05 -2.64
N ARG A 182 -25.94 5.09 -2.00
CA ARG A 182 -26.74 6.22 -1.51
C ARG A 182 -27.51 6.89 -2.64
N GLN A 183 -26.87 7.14 -3.77
CA GLN A 183 -27.52 7.70 -4.96
C GLN A 183 -28.62 6.79 -5.52
N ARG A 184 -28.38 5.47 -5.56
CA ARG A 184 -29.39 4.49 -5.97
C ARG A 184 -30.61 4.50 -5.05
N ARG A 185 -30.41 4.51 -3.73
CA ARG A 185 -31.48 4.59 -2.73
C ARG A 185 -32.30 5.88 -2.87
N MET A 186 -31.64 7.03 -3.05
CA MET A 186 -32.32 8.30 -3.26
C MET A 186 -33.16 8.32 -4.55
N ARG A 187 -32.62 7.76 -5.66
CA ARG A 187 -33.37 7.66 -6.93
C ARG A 187 -34.60 6.75 -6.80
N ALA A 188 -34.47 5.62 -6.10
CA ALA A 188 -35.58 4.70 -5.85
C ALA A 188 -36.68 5.37 -5.01
N GLN A 189 -36.31 6.08 -3.93
CA GLN A 189 -37.28 6.81 -3.10
C GLN A 189 -38.02 7.91 -3.87
N ARG A 190 -37.32 8.66 -4.73
CA ARG A 190 -37.95 9.69 -5.58
C ARG A 190 -38.96 9.08 -6.56
N ARG A 191 -38.64 7.93 -7.17
CA ARG A 191 -39.56 7.20 -8.06
C ARG A 191 -40.82 6.74 -7.33
N MET A 192 -40.68 6.14 -6.13
CA MET A 192 -41.84 5.71 -5.34
C MET A 192 -42.75 6.88 -4.93
N ARG A 193 -42.17 8.02 -4.55
CA ARG A 193 -42.94 9.23 -4.20
C ARG A 193 -43.70 9.80 -5.40
N ALA A 194 -43.13 9.73 -6.61
CA ALA A 194 -43.81 10.17 -7.82
C ALA A 194 -45.00 9.25 -8.15
N GLN A 195 -44.84 7.93 -8.07
CA GLN A 195 -45.93 6.97 -8.31
C GLN A 195 -47.11 7.14 -7.34
N ARG A 196 -46.83 7.44 -6.06
CA ARG A 196 -47.87 7.73 -5.06
C ARG A 196 -48.64 9.03 -5.26
N ARG A 197 -48.18 9.93 -6.14
CA ARG A 197 -48.89 11.17 -6.48
C ARG A 197 -49.85 11.03 -7.66
N HIS A 198 -49.78 9.91 -8.37
CA HIS A 198 -50.62 9.60 -9.54
C HIS A 198 -51.74 8.58 -9.23
N HIS A 199 -51.83 8.14 -7.98
CA HIS A 199 -52.94 7.38 -7.41
C HIS A 199 -53.65 8.24 -6.38
#